data_AF-A0A352IDR3-F1
#
_entry.id   AF-A0A352IDR3-F1
#
_cell.length_a   1.000
_cell.length_b   1.000
_cell.length_c   1.000
_cell.angle_alpha   90.00
_cell.angle_beta   90.00
_cell.angle_gamma   90.00
#
_symmetry.space_group_name_H-M   'P 1'
#
loop_
_entity.id
_entity.type
_entity.pdbx_description
1 polymer ?
#
loop_
_entity_poly.entity_id
_entity_poly.type
_entity_poly.pdbx_seq_one_letter_code
_entity_poly.pdbx_strand_id
1 'polypeptide(L)'
;MKKIFKLMTLALAGAMFMVACDDTPAPYNPGGGEGGGDDTTKVDTLDITCAKAVELCTALADGASSTETYAITGYITDVYATVSKGQQSFWMSDNNDGQKVVQAYWANLPEGVEKFTAGSKVKITGKLLKYVKTDGTVVTEVKNADVEIMENGGSQPGGEVTAITCAKAVELCAALADGASSTETYAITGYITDVFANVSRGQQSFWMSDNNDGQKVVQAYWANLPEGVEKFTAGSKVKITGKLLKYVKTDGTVVTEVKNADVEILEKGEGGGEEPGGGDTPDVNVDASVVMAAAYSNCTEGSVDATPITFDAVNVRFDQNDGNNPPKYYWNKTEAFRSVRMYAKNSMTLSSSKTIAKIVLTCAAPGGGKNYNGNAEMKTTSGTISKASDNVTVTIDNVNSKEVTITNDYTAISGGVQLRIVSMGVSYAK
;
A
#
# COMPACT_ATOMS: atom_id res chain seq x y z
N MET A 1 -8.12 49.76 -10.66
CA MET A 1 -9.13 50.53 -11.43
C MET A 1 -9.78 49.56 -12.42
N LYS A 2 -10.89 48.91 -12.06
CA LYS A 2 -12.30 49.29 -12.37
C LYS A 2 -12.52 49.69 -13.84
N LYS A 3 -13.10 48.79 -14.65
CA LYS A 3 -14.26 48.95 -15.58
C LYS A 3 -14.79 47.53 -15.88
N ILE A 4 -15.92 47.07 -15.32
CA ILE A 4 -17.32 47.32 -15.70
C ILE A 4 -17.63 46.85 -17.12
N PHE A 5 -18.30 45.69 -17.23
CA PHE A 5 -19.40 45.47 -18.17
C PHE A 5 -20.50 44.68 -17.44
N LYS A 6 -21.67 45.31 -17.34
CA LYS A 6 -22.97 44.78 -16.91
C LYS A 6 -23.87 44.69 -18.14
N LEU A 7 -24.97 43.94 -17.98
CA LEU A 7 -26.22 43.86 -18.78
C LEU A 7 -26.26 42.62 -19.69
N MET A 8 -27.30 41.77 -19.71
CA MET A 8 -28.70 41.92 -19.30
C MET A 8 -29.31 40.63 -18.73
N THR A 9 -30.15 40.81 -17.72
CA THR A 9 -31.25 39.93 -17.26
C THR A 9 -32.50 40.10 -18.13
N LEU A 10 -33.20 39.02 -18.47
CA LEU A 10 -34.59 39.01 -18.97
C LEU A 10 -35.25 37.70 -18.47
N ALA A 11 -35.98 37.72 -17.36
CA ALA A 11 -37.41 38.05 -17.17
C ALA A 11 -38.27 36.76 -17.10
N LEU A 12 -38.68 36.45 -15.87
CA LEU A 12 -39.68 35.46 -15.50
C LEU A 12 -41.07 36.02 -15.87
N ALA A 13 -41.84 35.30 -16.68
CA ALA A 13 -43.26 35.56 -16.89
C ALA A 13 -44.01 34.23 -16.95
N GLY A 14 -44.84 33.99 -15.94
CA GLY A 14 -45.80 32.89 -15.93
C GLY A 14 -46.98 33.19 -16.85
N ALA A 15 -47.51 32.14 -17.46
CA ALA A 15 -48.87 32.12 -17.98
C ALA A 15 -49.51 30.79 -17.56
N MET A 16 -50.50 30.90 -16.67
CA MET A 16 -51.46 29.85 -16.36
C MET A 16 -52.39 29.65 -17.56
N PHE A 17 -52.63 28.41 -17.96
CA PHE A 17 -53.89 28.01 -18.60
C PHE A 17 -54.41 26.77 -17.88
N MET A 18 -55.68 26.87 -17.46
CA MET A 18 -56.43 25.87 -16.73
C MET A 18 -57.29 25.03 -17.69
N VAL A 19 -57.31 23.72 -17.41
CA VAL A 19 -58.41 22.74 -17.51
C VAL A 19 -58.95 22.33 -18.89
N ALA A 20 -58.81 21.03 -19.18
CA ALA A 20 -59.94 20.16 -19.50
C ALA A 20 -59.67 18.73 -18.97
N CYS A 21 -60.54 18.27 -18.06
CA CYS A 21 -60.73 16.85 -17.78
C CYS A 21 -61.25 16.18 -19.05
N ASP A 22 -60.75 14.98 -19.35
CA ASP A 22 -61.66 13.87 -19.65
C ASP A 22 -61.13 12.62 -18.96
N ASP A 23 -61.81 12.27 -17.87
CA ASP A 23 -61.73 10.99 -17.20
C ASP A 23 -62.68 10.05 -17.93
N THR A 24 -62.15 9.20 -18.81
CA THR A 24 -62.86 8.00 -19.27
C THR A 24 -61.91 6.79 -19.17
N PRO A 25 -62.21 5.84 -18.26
CA PRO A 25 -61.38 4.66 -18.07
C PRO A 25 -61.75 3.57 -19.09
N ALA A 26 -60.73 2.88 -19.63
CA ALA A 26 -60.93 1.63 -20.36
C ALA A 26 -59.69 0.73 -20.18
N PRO A 27 -59.84 -0.60 -20.28
CA PRO A 27 -60.59 -1.45 -19.35
C PRO A 27 -59.63 -2.42 -18.64
N TYR A 28 -60.03 -2.91 -17.46
CA TYR A 28 -59.36 -4.04 -16.83
C TYR A 28 -59.55 -5.29 -17.70
N ASN A 29 -58.44 -5.86 -18.20
CA ASN A 29 -58.41 -7.24 -18.70
C ASN A 29 -57.38 -8.04 -17.87
N PRO A 30 -57.81 -9.09 -17.15
CA PRO A 30 -56.93 -9.92 -16.34
C PRO A 30 -56.23 -10.97 -17.20
N GLY A 31 -54.92 -11.09 -17.02
CA GLY A 31 -54.19 -12.33 -17.32
C GLY A 31 -53.22 -12.27 -18.51
N GLY A 32 -51.93 -12.38 -18.18
CA GLY A 32 -51.00 -13.30 -18.83
C GLY A 32 -50.15 -12.79 -19.99
N GLY A 33 -48.84 -12.70 -19.75
CA GLY A 33 -47.82 -13.03 -20.75
C GLY A 33 -47.07 -11.87 -21.38
N GLU A 34 -45.83 -11.69 -20.92
CA GLU A 34 -44.61 -11.24 -21.62
C GLU A 34 -44.72 -10.42 -22.92
N GLY A 35 -44.09 -9.25 -22.89
CA GLY A 35 -43.73 -8.48 -24.07
C GLY A 35 -42.88 -7.27 -23.68
N GLY A 36 -41.56 -7.47 -23.64
CA GLY A 36 -40.60 -6.39 -23.48
C GLY A 36 -40.74 -5.40 -24.64
N GLY A 37 -41.23 -4.20 -24.33
CA GLY A 37 -41.19 -3.06 -25.22
C GLY A 37 -39.92 -2.26 -24.92
N ASP A 38 -38.97 -2.32 -25.85
CA ASP A 38 -37.86 -1.39 -25.94
C ASP A 38 -38.42 0.00 -26.27
N ASP A 39 -38.58 0.83 -25.23
CA ASP A 39 -38.89 2.25 -25.39
C ASP A 39 -37.57 3.03 -25.32
N THR A 40 -36.80 2.97 -26.41
CA THR A 40 -35.60 3.80 -26.57
C THR A 40 -36.00 5.24 -26.88
N THR A 41 -36.44 5.96 -25.84
CA THR A 41 -36.36 7.42 -25.84
C THR A 41 -34.89 7.78 -25.96
N LYS A 42 -34.47 8.21 -27.15
CA LYS A 42 -33.10 8.65 -27.40
C LYS A 42 -32.84 9.91 -26.57
N VAL A 43 -32.21 9.74 -25.43
CA VAL A 43 -31.70 10.85 -24.62
C VAL A 43 -30.61 11.52 -25.44
N ASP A 44 -30.74 12.82 -25.72
CA ASP A 44 -29.65 13.59 -26.31
C ASP A 44 -28.48 13.60 -25.29
N THR A 45 -27.47 12.79 -25.55
CA THR A 45 -26.27 12.69 -24.72
C THR A 45 -25.14 13.51 -25.32
N LEU A 46 -24.47 14.29 -24.48
CA LEU A 46 -23.30 15.08 -24.88
C LEU A 46 -22.03 14.36 -24.42
N ASP A 47 -21.18 13.95 -25.38
CA ASP A 47 -19.85 13.39 -25.10
C ASP A 47 -18.91 14.48 -24.56
N ILE A 48 -18.33 14.26 -23.38
CA ILE A 48 -17.42 15.20 -22.70
C ILE A 48 -16.23 14.48 -22.03
N THR A 49 -15.18 15.23 -21.71
CA THR A 49 -14.04 14.76 -20.90
C THR A 49 -14.33 14.88 -19.40
N CYS A 50 -13.54 14.21 -18.57
CA CYS A 50 -13.60 14.35 -17.11
C CYS A 50 -13.33 15.80 -16.67
N ALA A 51 -12.34 16.47 -17.26
CA ALA A 51 -12.07 17.88 -17.00
C ALA A 51 -13.27 18.78 -17.34
N LYS A 52 -13.95 18.53 -18.46
CA LYS A 52 -15.14 19.30 -18.84
C LYS A 52 -16.33 19.01 -17.92
N ALA A 53 -16.49 17.77 -17.46
CA ALA A 53 -17.49 17.41 -16.46
C ALA A 53 -17.32 18.23 -15.16
N VAL A 54 -16.09 18.40 -14.68
CA VAL A 54 -15.81 19.23 -13.49
C VAL A 54 -16.15 20.70 -13.72
N GLU A 55 -15.80 21.26 -14.89
CA GLU A 55 -16.11 22.64 -15.24
C GLU A 55 -17.64 22.89 -15.22
N LEU A 56 -18.40 22.01 -15.87
CA LEU A 56 -19.87 22.10 -15.92
C LEU A 56 -20.51 21.89 -14.55
N CYS A 57 -20.00 20.93 -13.78
CA CYS A 57 -20.49 20.64 -12.43
C CYS A 57 -20.25 21.81 -11.47
N THR A 58 -19.12 22.52 -11.60
CA THR A 58 -18.80 23.69 -10.76
C THR A 58 -19.82 24.82 -10.91
N ALA A 59 -20.45 24.95 -12.09
CA ALA A 59 -21.49 25.94 -12.36
C ALA A 59 -22.85 25.60 -11.73
N LEU A 60 -23.05 24.37 -11.25
CA LEU A 60 -24.28 23.97 -10.57
C LEU A 60 -24.37 24.55 -9.16
N ALA A 61 -25.59 24.71 -8.67
CA ALA A 61 -25.85 24.93 -7.26
C ALA A 61 -25.45 23.68 -6.45
N ASP A 62 -25.06 23.88 -5.20
CA ASP A 62 -24.64 22.79 -4.32
C ASP A 62 -25.78 21.78 -4.11
N GLY A 63 -25.48 20.50 -4.30
CA GLY A 63 -26.46 19.41 -4.24
C GLY A 63 -27.37 19.30 -5.47
N ALA A 64 -27.23 20.16 -6.48
CA ALA A 64 -28.05 20.11 -7.69
C ALA A 64 -27.45 19.17 -8.75
N SER A 65 -28.35 18.58 -9.56
CA SER A 65 -28.00 17.81 -10.75
C SER A 65 -28.14 18.65 -12.02
N SER A 66 -27.37 18.32 -13.05
CA SER A 66 -27.56 18.87 -14.39
C SER A 66 -28.93 18.51 -14.97
N THR A 67 -29.46 19.35 -15.86
CA THR A 67 -30.62 19.01 -16.68
C THR A 67 -30.26 17.94 -17.70
N GLU A 68 -29.15 18.17 -18.40
CA GLU A 68 -28.61 17.31 -19.46
C GLU A 68 -27.98 16.05 -18.90
N THR A 69 -28.02 15.00 -19.72
CA THR A 69 -27.28 13.76 -19.54
C THR A 69 -26.00 13.83 -20.35
N TYR A 70 -24.88 13.44 -19.75
CA TYR A 70 -23.57 13.46 -20.38
C TYR A 70 -23.02 12.05 -20.50
N ALA A 71 -22.27 11.83 -21.57
CA ALA A 71 -21.42 10.67 -21.76
C ALA A 71 -19.97 11.10 -21.48
N ILE A 72 -19.38 10.61 -20.40
CA ILE A 72 -18.07 11.04 -19.91
C ILE A 72 -17.07 9.93 -20.15
N THR A 73 -16.04 10.20 -20.94
CA THR A 73 -14.96 9.23 -21.21
C THR A 73 -13.74 9.51 -20.31
N GLY A 74 -13.16 8.45 -19.77
CA GLY A 74 -11.94 8.53 -18.95
C GLY A 74 -11.42 7.14 -18.54
N TYR A 75 -10.35 7.14 -17.75
CA TYR A 75 -9.76 5.94 -17.17
C TYR A 75 -10.21 5.79 -15.72
N ILE A 76 -10.58 4.57 -15.32
CA ILE A 76 -10.84 4.25 -13.91
C ILE A 76 -9.51 4.37 -13.14
N THR A 77 -9.45 5.22 -12.13
CA THR A 77 -8.23 5.47 -11.36
C THR A 77 -8.23 4.84 -9.97
N ASP A 78 -9.40 4.63 -9.37
CA ASP A 78 -9.54 4.02 -8.04
C ASP A 78 -10.92 3.39 -7.87
N VAL A 79 -10.98 2.08 -7.64
CA VAL A 79 -12.23 1.36 -7.31
C VAL A 79 -12.33 1.27 -5.79
N TYR A 80 -13.23 2.05 -5.19
CA TYR A 80 -13.27 2.24 -3.73
C TYR A 80 -14.42 1.51 -3.03
N ALA A 81 -15.36 0.94 -3.78
CA ALA A 81 -16.45 0.14 -3.24
C ALA A 81 -16.40 -1.32 -3.74
N THR A 82 -16.90 -2.24 -2.94
CA THR A 82 -17.16 -3.62 -3.36
C THR A 82 -18.43 -3.68 -4.20
N VAL A 83 -18.52 -4.69 -5.07
CA VAL A 83 -19.73 -4.95 -5.84
C VAL A 83 -20.91 -5.22 -4.90
N SER A 84 -22.04 -4.56 -5.14
CA SER A 84 -23.29 -4.79 -4.43
C SER A 84 -24.46 -4.52 -5.36
N LYS A 85 -25.43 -5.44 -5.42
CA LYS A 85 -26.64 -5.31 -6.27
C LYS A 85 -26.33 -4.99 -7.75
N GLY A 86 -25.27 -5.58 -8.31
CA GLY A 86 -24.86 -5.32 -9.69
C GLY A 86 -24.25 -3.93 -9.91
N GLN A 87 -23.82 -3.26 -8.84
CA GLN A 87 -23.24 -1.92 -8.91
C GLN A 87 -21.91 -1.87 -8.18
N GLN A 88 -21.04 -0.96 -8.63
CA GLN A 88 -19.77 -0.69 -7.97
C GLN A 88 -19.35 0.77 -8.18
N SER A 89 -18.67 1.35 -7.19
CA SER A 89 -18.27 2.76 -7.22
C SER A 89 -16.77 2.93 -7.45
N PHE A 90 -16.42 3.89 -8.30
CA PHE A 90 -15.04 4.18 -8.68
C PHE A 90 -14.80 5.67 -8.99
N TRP A 91 -13.53 6.05 -9.01
CA TRP A 91 -13.03 7.33 -9.51
C TRP A 91 -12.52 7.17 -10.93
N MET A 92 -12.66 8.22 -11.73
CA MET A 92 -12.06 8.31 -13.06
C MET A 92 -11.47 9.69 -13.34
N SER A 93 -10.50 9.73 -14.26
CA SER A 93 -9.91 10.96 -14.80
C SER A 93 -9.62 10.80 -16.29
N ASP A 94 -9.20 11.88 -16.96
CA ASP A 94 -8.89 11.84 -18.40
C ASP A 94 -7.68 10.97 -18.73
N ASN A 95 -6.80 10.73 -17.75
CA ASN A 95 -5.56 9.97 -17.90
C ASN A 95 -5.51 8.84 -16.87
N ASN A 96 -4.79 7.75 -17.15
CA ASN A 96 -4.54 6.73 -16.14
C ASN A 96 -3.40 7.16 -15.17
N ASP A 97 -3.67 8.18 -14.35
CA ASP A 97 -2.67 8.85 -13.47
C ASP A 97 -3.02 8.77 -11.97
N GLY A 98 -4.07 8.02 -11.61
CA GLY A 98 -4.51 7.86 -10.23
C GLY A 98 -5.29 9.05 -9.66
N GLN A 99 -5.57 10.09 -10.45
CA GLN A 99 -6.33 11.25 -9.98
C GLN A 99 -7.81 10.93 -9.73
N LYS A 100 -8.39 11.58 -8.72
CA LYS A 100 -9.80 11.44 -8.32
C LYS A 100 -10.62 12.62 -8.83
N VAL A 101 -10.98 12.61 -10.11
CA VAL A 101 -11.59 13.77 -10.79
C VAL A 101 -13.12 13.67 -10.81
N VAL A 102 -13.67 12.60 -11.39
CA VAL A 102 -15.12 12.32 -11.43
C VAL A 102 -15.41 11.06 -10.61
N GLN A 103 -16.42 11.14 -9.75
CA GLN A 103 -16.90 10.02 -8.96
C GLN A 103 -18.08 9.35 -9.65
N ALA A 104 -17.91 8.09 -10.08
CA ALA A 104 -19.04 7.25 -10.47
C ALA A 104 -19.55 6.53 -9.21
N TYR A 105 -20.69 6.96 -8.67
CA TYR A 105 -21.27 6.41 -7.45
C TYR A 105 -22.37 5.41 -7.78
N TRP A 106 -22.21 4.17 -7.33
CA TRP A 106 -23.09 3.05 -7.65
C TRP A 106 -23.28 2.85 -9.16
N ALA A 107 -22.19 2.92 -9.93
CA ALA A 107 -22.24 2.68 -11.37
C ALA A 107 -22.69 1.25 -11.67
N ASN A 108 -23.56 1.09 -12.67
CA ASN A 108 -24.14 -0.19 -13.05
C ASN A 108 -23.09 -1.04 -13.76
N LEU A 109 -22.90 -2.29 -13.31
CA LEU A 109 -22.05 -3.24 -14.01
C LEU A 109 -22.71 -3.61 -15.36
N PRO A 110 -21.99 -3.53 -16.48
CA PRO A 110 -22.47 -4.05 -17.75
C PRO A 110 -22.74 -5.56 -17.65
N GLU A 111 -23.60 -6.08 -18.52
CA GLU A 111 -23.87 -7.52 -18.58
C GLU A 111 -22.58 -8.32 -18.77
N GLY A 112 -22.39 -9.36 -17.95
CA GLY A 112 -21.20 -10.21 -17.98
C GLY A 112 -19.95 -9.61 -17.32
N VAL A 113 -19.99 -8.38 -16.81
CA VAL A 113 -18.87 -7.77 -16.07
C VAL A 113 -19.01 -8.06 -14.59
N GLU A 114 -18.06 -8.79 -14.02
CA GLU A 114 -18.09 -9.15 -12.59
C GLU A 114 -17.77 -7.97 -11.67
N LYS A 115 -16.82 -7.12 -12.08
CA LYS A 115 -16.35 -5.94 -11.35
C LYS A 115 -15.66 -4.96 -12.30
N PHE A 116 -15.57 -3.70 -11.90
CA PHE A 116 -14.69 -2.73 -12.54
C PHE A 116 -13.24 -2.91 -12.08
N THR A 117 -12.31 -2.59 -12.98
CA THR A 117 -10.86 -2.69 -12.76
C THR A 117 -10.23 -1.32 -12.97
N ALA A 118 -9.29 -0.94 -12.10
CA ALA A 118 -8.50 0.26 -12.32
C ALA A 118 -7.68 0.15 -13.62
N GLY A 119 -7.50 1.26 -14.32
CA GLY A 119 -6.89 1.32 -15.64
C GLY A 119 -7.83 1.06 -16.81
N SER A 120 -9.06 0.54 -16.59
CA SER A 120 -10.04 0.42 -17.67
C SER A 120 -10.39 1.79 -18.24
N LYS A 121 -10.41 1.91 -19.57
CA LYS A 121 -11.01 3.07 -20.24
C LYS A 121 -12.51 2.83 -20.33
N VAL A 122 -13.28 3.75 -19.80
CA VAL A 122 -14.73 3.64 -19.75
C VAL A 122 -15.39 4.91 -20.26
N LYS A 123 -16.61 4.74 -20.76
CA LYS A 123 -17.57 5.82 -20.96
C LYS A 123 -18.69 5.61 -19.94
N ILE A 124 -18.91 6.59 -19.08
CA ILE A 124 -20.05 6.59 -18.15
C ILE A 124 -21.13 7.53 -18.66
N THR A 125 -22.39 7.14 -18.57
CA THR A 125 -23.53 7.97 -18.99
C THR A 125 -24.41 8.30 -17.79
N GLY A 126 -24.67 9.58 -17.58
CA GLY A 126 -25.55 10.04 -16.50
C GLY A 126 -25.56 11.55 -16.32
N LYS A 127 -26.31 12.01 -15.31
CA LYS A 127 -26.37 13.42 -14.93
C LYS A 127 -25.24 13.76 -13.97
N LEU A 128 -24.64 14.94 -14.16
CA LEU A 128 -23.67 15.47 -13.22
C LEU A 128 -24.41 15.90 -11.95
N LEU A 129 -23.86 15.58 -10.79
CA LEU A 129 -24.31 16.04 -9.48
C LEU A 129 -23.15 16.75 -8.79
N LYS A 130 -23.39 17.99 -8.36
CA LYS A 130 -22.45 18.72 -7.49
C LYS A 130 -22.67 18.29 -6.06
N TYR A 131 -22.06 17.16 -5.68
CA TYR A 131 -22.23 16.61 -4.35
C TYR A 131 -21.37 17.35 -3.34
N VAL A 132 -21.99 17.83 -2.26
CA VAL A 132 -21.28 18.47 -1.14
C VAL A 132 -21.32 17.52 0.06
N LYS A 133 -20.15 17.08 0.50
CA LYS A 133 -19.99 16.22 1.67
C LYS A 133 -20.28 17.00 2.96
N THR A 134 -20.50 16.27 4.05
CA THR A 134 -20.70 16.85 5.38
C THR A 134 -19.51 17.70 5.86
N ASP A 135 -18.30 17.42 5.37
CA ASP A 135 -17.09 18.19 5.67
C ASP A 135 -16.90 19.44 4.77
N GLY A 136 -17.86 19.71 3.87
CA GLY A 136 -17.81 20.83 2.92
C GLY A 136 -17.07 20.54 1.62
N THR A 137 -16.49 19.35 1.44
CA THR A 137 -15.81 18.97 0.20
C THR A 137 -16.83 18.83 -0.94
N VAL A 138 -16.53 19.47 -2.08
CA VAL A 138 -17.34 19.35 -3.30
C VAL A 138 -16.76 18.26 -4.20
N VAL A 139 -17.63 17.40 -4.73
CA VAL A 139 -17.28 16.32 -5.67
C VAL A 139 -18.18 16.40 -6.90
N THR A 140 -17.57 16.20 -8.08
CA THR A 140 -18.31 15.93 -9.31
C THR A 140 -18.70 14.47 -9.33
N GLU A 141 -19.99 14.19 -9.10
CA GLU A 141 -20.52 12.83 -8.99
C GLU A 141 -21.48 12.52 -10.14
N VAL A 142 -21.49 11.26 -10.59
CA VAL A 142 -22.55 10.69 -11.43
C VAL A 142 -23.10 9.47 -10.70
N LYS A 143 -24.38 9.51 -10.33
CA LYS A 143 -25.05 8.40 -9.61
C LYS A 143 -25.69 7.42 -10.57
N ASN A 144 -25.59 6.12 -10.25
CA ASN A 144 -26.21 5.05 -11.03
C ASN A 144 -25.89 5.13 -12.52
N ALA A 145 -24.65 5.50 -12.84
CA ALA A 145 -24.23 5.69 -14.22
C ALA A 145 -24.27 4.36 -14.96
N ASP A 146 -24.74 4.40 -16.21
CA ASP A 146 -24.54 3.29 -17.14
C ASP A 146 -23.11 3.34 -17.65
N VAL A 147 -22.45 2.19 -17.70
CA VAL A 147 -21.03 2.10 -18.05
C VAL A 147 -20.86 1.32 -19.34
N GLU A 148 -20.07 1.86 -20.25
CA GLU A 148 -19.52 1.14 -21.40
C GLU A 148 -18.01 0.98 -21.16
N ILE A 149 -17.53 -0.27 -21.18
CA ILE A 149 -16.09 -0.55 -21.12
C ILE A 149 -15.54 -0.44 -22.54
N MET A 150 -14.76 0.61 -22.78
CA MET A 150 -14.11 0.84 -24.08
C MET A 150 -12.79 0.07 -24.19
N GLU A 151 -12.08 -0.07 -23.07
CA GLU A 151 -10.82 -0.80 -22.96
C GLU A 151 -10.75 -1.44 -21.57
N ASN A 152 -10.50 -2.75 -21.52
CA ASN A 152 -10.34 -3.45 -20.24
C ASN A 152 -8.98 -3.12 -19.61
N GLY A 153 -9.00 -2.66 -18.36
CA GLY A 153 -7.82 -2.62 -17.51
C GLY A 153 -7.41 -4.05 -17.12
N GLY A 154 -6.11 -4.32 -17.06
CA GLY A 154 -5.58 -5.65 -16.74
C GLY A 154 -5.48 -6.62 -17.92
N SER A 155 -5.74 -6.20 -19.16
CA SER A 155 -5.41 -6.99 -20.37
C SER A 155 -5.04 -6.05 -21.52
N GLN A 156 -3.75 -6.02 -21.87
CA GLN A 156 -3.21 -5.07 -22.85
C GLN A 156 -3.36 -5.59 -24.29
N PRO A 157 -3.78 -4.73 -25.24
CA PRO A 157 -3.28 -4.75 -26.61
C PRO A 157 -2.33 -3.57 -26.85
N GLY A 158 -1.04 -3.87 -27.04
CA GLY A 158 -0.32 -3.42 -28.24
C GLY A 158 0.25 -2.00 -28.38
N GLY A 159 0.50 -1.23 -27.32
CA GLY A 159 1.54 -0.18 -27.38
C GLY A 159 2.93 -0.81 -27.30
N GLU A 160 3.92 -0.30 -28.04
CA GLU A 160 5.32 -0.75 -27.94
C GLU A 160 5.89 -0.35 -26.57
N VAL A 161 5.61 -1.17 -25.55
CA VAL A 161 6.13 -0.97 -24.20
C VAL A 161 7.63 -1.22 -24.25
N THR A 162 8.43 -0.21 -23.93
CA THR A 162 9.88 -0.35 -23.91
C THR A 162 10.28 -1.27 -22.78
N ALA A 163 10.83 -2.43 -23.12
CA ALA A 163 11.36 -3.38 -22.15
C ALA A 163 12.70 -2.90 -21.61
N ILE A 164 12.85 -2.85 -20.29
CA ILE A 164 14.05 -2.38 -19.61
C ILE A 164 14.41 -3.30 -18.43
N THR A 165 15.66 -3.21 -17.97
CA THR A 165 16.14 -3.87 -16.75
C THR A 165 15.80 -3.03 -15.51
N CYS A 166 15.88 -3.62 -14.32
CA CYS A 166 15.74 -2.91 -13.05
C CYS A 166 16.81 -1.82 -12.91
N ALA A 167 18.06 -2.11 -13.30
CA ALA A 167 19.12 -1.10 -13.31
C ALA A 167 18.80 0.07 -14.24
N LYS A 168 18.26 -0.19 -15.44
CA LYS A 168 17.88 0.86 -16.38
C LYS A 168 16.67 1.67 -15.89
N ALA A 169 15.73 1.03 -15.19
CA ALA A 169 14.62 1.72 -14.54
C ALA A 169 15.12 2.75 -13.52
N VAL A 170 16.13 2.38 -12.70
CA VAL A 170 16.75 3.32 -11.75
C VAL A 170 17.41 4.49 -12.47
N GLU A 171 18.17 4.23 -13.55
CA GLU A 171 18.82 5.28 -14.33
C GLU A 171 17.82 6.28 -14.92
N LEU A 172 16.74 5.79 -15.53
CA LEU A 172 15.68 6.62 -16.11
C LEU A 172 14.91 7.39 -15.03
N CYS A 173 14.65 6.75 -13.89
CA CYS A 173 13.96 7.36 -12.76
C CYS A 173 14.80 8.48 -12.12
N ALA A 174 16.12 8.32 -12.04
CA ALA A 174 17.02 9.34 -11.49
C ALA A 174 16.98 10.67 -12.27
N ALA A 175 16.67 10.61 -13.57
CA ALA A 175 16.51 11.78 -14.43
C ALA A 175 15.18 12.53 -14.23
N LEU A 176 14.21 11.94 -13.51
CA LEU A 176 12.94 12.60 -13.20
C LEU A 176 13.10 13.66 -12.11
N ALA A 177 12.19 14.63 -12.10
CA ALA A 177 12.00 15.50 -10.95
C ALA A 177 11.47 14.70 -9.75
N ASP A 178 11.80 15.15 -8.54
CA ASP A 178 11.36 14.49 -7.31
C ASP A 178 9.83 14.46 -7.22
N GLY A 179 9.28 13.27 -6.95
CA GLY A 179 7.84 13.01 -6.93
C GLY A 179 7.17 12.91 -8.31
N ALA A 180 7.92 13.04 -9.41
CA ALA A 180 7.35 12.96 -10.75
C ALA A 180 7.35 11.53 -11.30
N SER A 181 6.37 11.26 -12.16
CA SER A 181 6.29 10.02 -12.93
C SER A 181 6.83 10.18 -14.35
N SER A 182 7.31 9.10 -14.96
CA SER A 182 7.62 9.06 -16.38
C SER A 182 6.37 9.28 -17.23
N THR A 183 6.55 9.85 -18.42
CA THR A 183 5.48 9.92 -19.43
C THR A 183 5.20 8.54 -20.00
N GLU A 184 6.27 7.80 -20.31
CA GLU A 184 6.25 6.46 -20.89
C GLU A 184 5.93 5.38 -19.85
N THR A 185 5.30 4.31 -20.34
CA THR A 185 5.14 3.05 -19.62
C THR A 185 6.28 2.11 -20.01
N TYR A 186 6.84 1.43 -19.01
CA TYR A 186 7.94 0.48 -19.20
C TYR A 186 7.53 -0.92 -18.74
N ALA A 187 8.12 -1.93 -19.39
CA ALA A 187 8.07 -3.31 -18.96
C ALA A 187 9.41 -3.66 -18.31
N ILE A 188 9.41 -3.90 -17.01
CA ILE A 188 10.62 -4.11 -16.21
C ILE A 188 10.67 -5.58 -15.81
N THR A 189 11.71 -6.29 -16.21
CA THR A 189 11.90 -7.70 -15.86
C THR A 189 12.93 -7.83 -14.73
N GLY A 190 12.65 -8.68 -13.75
CA GLY A 190 13.56 -8.94 -12.64
C GLY A 190 13.06 -10.04 -11.71
N TYR A 191 13.83 -10.33 -10.66
CA TYR A 191 13.47 -11.26 -9.59
C TYR A 191 12.88 -10.48 -8.42
N ILE A 192 11.78 -10.99 -7.85
CA ILE A 192 11.25 -10.50 -6.58
C ILE A 192 12.26 -10.84 -5.50
N THR A 193 12.81 -9.83 -4.84
CA THR A 193 13.84 -9.99 -3.81
C THR A 193 13.29 -9.90 -2.40
N ASP A 194 12.22 -9.14 -2.20
CA ASP A 194 11.59 -8.93 -0.90
C ASP A 194 10.12 -8.58 -1.09
N VAL A 195 9.21 -9.40 -0.57
CA VAL A 195 7.79 -9.02 -0.48
C VAL A 195 7.66 -8.27 0.84
N PHE A 196 7.06 -7.07 0.88
CA PHE A 196 7.06 -6.26 2.10
C PHE A 196 5.66 -5.83 2.56
N ALA A 197 4.63 -6.22 1.83
CA ALA A 197 3.25 -6.01 2.22
C ALA A 197 2.45 -7.31 2.12
N ASN A 198 1.44 -7.43 2.97
CA ASN A 198 0.43 -8.46 2.84
C ASN A 198 -0.48 -8.19 1.65
N VAL A 199 -1.09 -9.25 1.14
CA VAL A 199 -2.13 -9.15 0.11
C VAL A 199 -3.30 -8.33 0.67
N SER A 200 -3.69 -7.29 -0.05
CA SER A 200 -4.84 -6.47 0.26
C SER A 200 -5.50 -6.05 -1.04
N ARG A 201 -6.83 -6.21 -1.14
CA ARG A 201 -7.62 -5.80 -2.31
C ARG A 201 -7.10 -6.35 -3.66
N GLY A 202 -6.56 -7.57 -3.66
CA GLY A 202 -6.00 -8.19 -4.87
C GLY A 202 -4.65 -7.60 -5.29
N GLN A 203 -3.95 -6.92 -4.38
CA GLN A 203 -2.67 -6.30 -4.63
C GLN A 203 -1.67 -6.67 -3.54
N GLN A 204 -0.38 -6.63 -3.88
CA GLN A 204 0.70 -6.87 -2.94
C GLN A 204 1.95 -6.09 -3.36
N SER A 205 2.73 -5.63 -2.38
CA SER A 205 3.92 -4.80 -2.65
C SER A 205 5.20 -5.59 -2.43
N PHE A 206 6.18 -5.40 -3.32
CA PHE A 206 7.45 -6.10 -3.30
C PHE A 206 8.58 -5.28 -3.92
N TRP A 207 9.82 -5.64 -3.59
CA TRP A 207 11.03 -5.20 -4.23
C TRP A 207 11.48 -6.21 -5.28
N MET A 208 12.11 -5.70 -6.33
CA MET A 208 12.74 -6.52 -7.35
C MET A 208 14.09 -5.97 -7.78
N SER A 209 14.95 -6.85 -8.29
CA SER A 209 16.24 -6.51 -8.90
C SER A 209 16.51 -7.40 -10.13
N ASP A 210 17.57 -7.10 -10.89
CA ASP A 210 17.92 -7.87 -12.09
C ASP A 210 18.36 -9.31 -11.77
N ASN A 211 18.83 -9.57 -10.54
CA ASN A 211 19.34 -10.85 -10.08
C ASN A 211 18.58 -11.33 -8.85
N ASN A 212 18.56 -12.63 -8.57
CA ASN A 212 17.98 -13.13 -7.32
C ASN A 212 18.98 -13.03 -6.14
N ASP A 213 19.39 -11.81 -5.80
CA ASP A 213 20.47 -11.51 -4.84
C ASP A 213 20.01 -10.74 -3.59
N GLY A 214 18.69 -10.58 -3.42
CA GLY A 214 18.12 -9.89 -2.27
C GLY A 214 18.17 -8.36 -2.35
N GLN A 215 18.72 -7.77 -3.42
CA GLN A 215 18.81 -6.31 -3.55
C GLN A 215 17.42 -5.65 -3.71
N LYS A 216 17.24 -4.50 -3.08
CA LYS A 216 16.01 -3.68 -3.15
C LYS A 216 16.17 -2.56 -4.18
N VAL A 217 16.02 -2.88 -5.47
CA VAL A 217 16.35 -1.95 -6.57
C VAL A 217 15.13 -1.16 -7.07
N VAL A 218 14.07 -1.86 -7.48
CA VAL A 218 12.80 -1.26 -7.90
C VAL A 218 11.69 -1.68 -6.94
N GLN A 219 10.89 -0.72 -6.49
CA GLN A 219 9.74 -0.95 -5.64
C GLN A 219 8.48 -1.08 -6.49
N ALA A 220 7.84 -2.24 -6.50
CA ALA A 220 6.48 -2.41 -7.01
C ALA A 220 5.49 -2.16 -5.86
N TYR A 221 4.88 -0.98 -5.83
CA TYR A 221 3.95 -0.59 -4.77
C TYR A 221 2.51 -0.85 -5.20
N TRP A 222 1.78 -1.64 -4.41
CA TRP A 222 0.40 -2.06 -4.70
C TRP A 222 0.26 -2.78 -6.05
N ALA A 223 1.23 -3.62 -6.40
CA ALA A 223 1.21 -4.37 -7.66
C ALA A 223 0.00 -5.33 -7.73
N ASN A 224 -0.64 -5.39 -8.90
CA ASN A 224 -1.86 -6.16 -9.11
C ASN A 224 -1.54 -7.66 -9.17
N LEU A 225 -2.23 -8.47 -8.37
CA LEU A 225 -2.13 -9.92 -8.47
C LEU A 225 -2.75 -10.39 -9.80
N PRO A 226 -2.02 -11.19 -10.61
CA PRO A 226 -2.59 -11.82 -11.79
C PRO A 226 -3.73 -12.77 -11.39
N GLU A 227 -4.62 -13.07 -12.33
CA GLU A 227 -5.69 -14.03 -12.11
C GLU A 227 -5.15 -15.39 -11.64
N GLY A 228 -5.76 -15.94 -10.58
CA GLY A 228 -5.34 -17.21 -9.99
C GLY A 228 -4.05 -17.16 -9.16
N VAL A 229 -3.41 -16.00 -9.02
CA VAL A 229 -2.23 -15.82 -8.15
C VAL A 229 -2.67 -15.36 -6.76
N GLU A 230 -2.45 -16.21 -5.75
CA GLU A 230 -2.84 -15.90 -4.37
C GLU A 230 -1.95 -14.84 -3.72
N LYS A 231 -0.65 -14.89 -4.01
CA LYS A 231 0.37 -13.97 -3.50
C LYS A 231 1.64 -14.02 -4.36
N PHE A 232 2.41 -12.95 -4.33
CA PHE A 232 3.79 -12.93 -4.81
C PHE A 232 4.72 -13.60 -3.79
N THR A 233 5.81 -14.16 -4.30
CA THR A 233 6.81 -14.87 -3.49
C THR A 233 8.20 -14.44 -3.94
N ALA A 234 9.10 -14.18 -2.97
CA ALA A 234 10.51 -13.92 -3.24
C ALA A 234 11.14 -15.06 -4.07
N GLY A 235 12.12 -14.71 -4.91
CA GLY A 235 12.73 -15.59 -5.89
C GLY A 235 11.92 -15.78 -7.18
N SER A 236 10.66 -15.34 -7.25
CA SER A 236 9.90 -15.39 -8.51
C SER A 236 10.46 -14.39 -9.50
N LYS A 237 10.62 -14.79 -10.76
CA LYS A 237 10.96 -13.88 -11.85
C LYS A 237 9.67 -13.31 -12.42
N VAL A 238 9.59 -12.00 -12.49
CA VAL A 238 8.40 -11.28 -12.93
C VAL A 238 8.75 -10.23 -13.96
N LYS A 239 7.76 -9.88 -14.78
CA LYS A 239 7.74 -8.66 -15.58
C LYS A 239 6.65 -7.77 -15.01
N ILE A 240 7.01 -6.58 -14.58
CA ILE A 240 6.04 -5.56 -14.17
C ILE A 240 5.88 -4.52 -15.27
N THR A 241 4.66 -4.03 -15.47
CA THR A 241 4.35 -2.98 -16.45
C THR A 241 3.76 -1.78 -15.74
N GLY A 242 4.35 -0.61 -15.95
CA GLY A 242 3.85 0.64 -15.37
C GLY A 242 4.77 1.83 -15.62
N LYS A 243 4.40 2.98 -15.05
CA LYS A 243 5.21 4.20 -15.09
C LYS A 243 6.20 4.21 -13.94
N LEU A 244 7.41 4.70 -14.20
CA LEU A 244 8.39 4.95 -13.16
C LEU A 244 7.95 6.18 -12.37
N LEU A 245 8.05 6.13 -11.05
CA LEU A 245 7.85 7.25 -10.13
C LEU A 245 9.13 7.43 -9.32
N LYS A 246 9.68 8.64 -9.33
CA LYS A 246 10.77 9.03 -8.43
C LYS A 246 10.19 9.39 -7.08
N TYR A 247 9.93 8.38 -6.26
CA TYR A 247 9.32 8.59 -4.97
C TYR A 247 10.34 9.10 -3.95
N VAL A 248 10.04 10.21 -3.28
CA VAL A 248 10.86 10.74 -2.19
C VAL A 248 10.13 10.50 -0.88
N LYS A 249 10.73 9.67 -0.03
CA LYS A 249 10.22 9.37 1.31
C LYS A 249 10.34 10.60 2.21
N THR A 250 9.60 10.57 3.32
CA THR A 250 9.63 11.63 4.35
C THR A 250 11.03 11.86 4.94
N ASP A 251 11.88 10.82 4.94
CA ASP A 251 13.27 10.89 5.41
C ASP A 251 14.27 11.40 4.34
N GLY A 252 13.78 11.76 3.15
CA GLY A 252 14.58 12.21 2.01
C GLY A 252 15.14 11.09 1.14
N THR A 253 14.90 9.82 1.48
CA THR A 253 15.33 8.69 0.65
C THR A 253 14.57 8.67 -0.67
N VAL A 254 15.29 8.54 -1.78
CA VAL A 254 14.70 8.40 -3.11
C VAL A 254 14.58 6.93 -3.48
N VAL A 255 13.40 6.54 -3.97
CA VAL A 255 13.10 5.18 -4.43
C VAL A 255 12.57 5.23 -5.86
N THR A 256 13.02 4.29 -6.68
CA THR A 256 12.39 4.01 -7.97
C THR A 256 11.17 3.14 -7.73
N GLU A 257 9.99 3.72 -7.86
CA GLU A 257 8.71 3.06 -7.59
C GLU A 257 7.90 2.87 -8.88
N VAL A 258 7.15 1.77 -8.97
CA VAL A 258 6.07 1.58 -9.93
C VAL A 258 4.80 1.29 -9.14
N LYS A 259 3.81 2.20 -9.22
CA LYS A 259 2.53 2.05 -8.51
C LYS A 259 1.52 1.28 -9.33
N ASN A 260 0.76 0.41 -8.68
CA ASN A 260 -0.34 -0.36 -9.29
C ASN A 260 0.10 -1.10 -10.56
N ALA A 261 1.32 -1.63 -10.55
CA ALA A 261 1.88 -2.29 -11.71
C ALA A 261 1.08 -3.54 -12.07
N ASP A 262 0.90 -3.77 -13.37
CA ASP A 262 0.45 -5.07 -13.86
C ASP A 262 1.63 -6.03 -13.84
N VAL A 263 1.40 -7.27 -13.40
CA VAL A 263 2.46 -8.25 -13.20
C VAL A 263 2.22 -9.46 -14.10
N GLU A 264 3.29 -9.94 -14.73
CA GLU A 264 3.34 -11.25 -15.37
C GLU A 264 4.40 -12.09 -14.65
N ILE A 265 4.02 -13.29 -14.19
CA ILE A 265 4.96 -14.23 -13.58
C ILE A 265 5.61 -15.04 -14.70
N LEU A 266 6.92 -14.87 -14.86
CA LEU A 266 7.70 -15.55 -15.89
C LEU A 266 8.25 -16.89 -15.37
N GLU A 267 8.75 -16.90 -14.14
CA GLU A 267 9.26 -18.09 -13.46
C GLU A 267 8.82 -18.05 -11.99
N LYS A 268 8.22 -19.13 -11.50
CA LYS A 268 7.76 -19.22 -10.11
C LYS A 268 8.94 -19.56 -9.21
N GLY A 269 9.16 -18.79 -8.14
CA GLY A 269 10.13 -19.13 -7.11
C GLY A 269 9.70 -20.39 -6.35
N GLU A 270 10.67 -21.25 -5.99
CA GLU A 270 10.43 -22.31 -5.01
C GLU A 270 10.16 -21.63 -3.65
N GLY A 271 8.95 -21.83 -3.12
CA GLY A 271 8.45 -21.07 -1.98
C GLY A 271 9.31 -21.23 -0.73
N GLY A 272 10.18 -20.26 -0.47
CA GLY A 272 10.65 -19.91 0.87
C GLY A 272 9.55 -19.12 1.57
N GLY A 273 8.54 -19.82 2.08
CA GLY A 273 7.46 -19.20 2.83
C GLY A 273 7.93 -18.73 4.19
N GLU A 274 8.42 -17.50 4.28
CA GLU A 274 8.37 -16.72 5.52
C GLU A 274 7.58 -15.44 5.23
N GLU A 275 6.53 -15.22 6.03
CA GLU A 275 5.68 -14.03 5.94
C GLU A 275 6.51 -12.76 6.13
N PRO A 276 6.31 -11.71 5.30
CA PRO A 276 6.82 -10.40 5.59
C PRO A 276 5.71 -9.58 6.28
N GLY A 277 5.60 -9.78 7.59
CA GLY A 277 4.96 -8.82 8.48
C GLY A 277 5.93 -7.68 8.72
N GLY A 278 5.67 -6.52 8.11
CA GLY A 278 6.48 -5.32 8.24
C GLY A 278 6.86 -4.99 9.68
N GLY A 279 8.16 -5.07 9.96
CA GLY A 279 8.85 -4.20 10.89
C GLY A 279 9.96 -3.55 10.09
N ASP A 280 10.09 -2.24 10.16
CA ASP A 280 11.29 -1.55 9.68
C ASP A 280 12.51 -2.20 10.35
N THR A 281 13.18 -3.11 9.64
CA THR A 281 14.58 -3.39 9.88
C THR A 281 15.33 -2.24 9.23
N PRO A 282 16.12 -1.45 9.99
CA PRO A 282 17.13 -0.65 9.35
C PRO A 282 17.98 -1.62 8.53
N ASP A 283 18.15 -1.27 7.27
CA ASP A 283 19.14 -1.86 6.39
C ASP A 283 20.49 -1.84 7.11
N VAL A 284 20.91 -2.99 7.62
CA VAL A 284 22.28 -3.20 8.06
C VAL A 284 22.70 -4.51 7.44
N ASN A 285 23.57 -4.38 6.44
CA ASN A 285 24.32 -5.44 5.80
C ASN A 285 25.02 -6.30 6.88
N VAL A 286 24.35 -7.35 7.35
CA VAL A 286 24.80 -8.28 8.40
C VAL A 286 24.94 -9.67 7.80
N ASP A 287 25.94 -10.42 8.24
CA ASP A 287 26.27 -11.74 7.69
C ASP A 287 25.36 -12.85 8.24
N ALA A 288 24.78 -12.64 9.42
CA ALA A 288 23.86 -13.58 10.06
C ALA A 288 22.76 -12.83 10.82
N SER A 289 21.55 -13.37 10.85
CA SER A 289 20.42 -12.76 11.58
C SER A 289 19.46 -13.79 12.17
N VAL A 290 18.73 -13.38 13.20
CA VAL A 290 17.64 -14.15 13.81
C VAL A 290 16.49 -13.23 14.21
N VAL A 291 15.26 -13.69 13.98
CA VAL A 291 14.04 -13.09 14.54
C VAL A 291 13.63 -13.90 15.77
N MET A 292 13.38 -13.25 16.89
CA MET A 292 13.07 -13.94 18.14
C MET A 292 11.79 -14.77 18.04
N ALA A 293 10.81 -14.34 17.24
CA ALA A 293 9.60 -15.12 17.00
C ALA A 293 9.88 -16.47 16.33
N ALA A 294 10.88 -16.55 15.44
CA ALA A 294 11.28 -17.81 14.82
C ALA A 294 12.04 -18.69 15.82
N ALA A 295 12.94 -18.10 16.61
CA ALA A 295 13.73 -18.82 17.61
C ALA A 295 12.88 -19.40 18.76
N TYR A 296 11.74 -18.78 19.07
CA TYR A 296 10.78 -19.22 20.08
C TYR A 296 9.41 -19.57 19.47
N SER A 297 9.40 -20.18 18.28
CA SER A 297 8.18 -20.48 17.50
C SER A 297 7.18 -21.39 18.21
N ASN A 298 7.61 -22.16 19.21
CA ASN A 298 6.78 -22.98 20.07
C ASN A 298 5.95 -22.18 21.10
N CYS A 299 6.27 -20.91 21.35
CA CYS A 299 5.49 -20.02 22.21
C CYS A 299 4.49 -19.23 21.36
N THR A 300 3.23 -19.66 21.35
CA THR A 300 2.13 -19.06 20.57
C THR A 300 1.19 -18.18 21.41
N GLU A 301 1.37 -18.17 22.73
CA GLU A 301 0.68 -17.28 23.66
C GLU A 301 1.51 -17.06 24.93
N GLY A 302 1.24 -15.98 25.66
CA GLY A 302 1.89 -15.69 26.94
C GLY A 302 3.40 -15.46 26.84
N SER A 303 4.18 -16.17 27.65
CA SER A 303 5.64 -16.03 27.71
C SER A 303 6.32 -17.32 28.16
N VAL A 304 7.53 -17.55 27.66
CA VAL A 304 8.43 -18.64 28.08
C VAL A 304 9.78 -18.07 28.54
N ASP A 305 10.54 -18.84 29.31
CA ASP A 305 11.90 -18.44 29.67
C ASP A 305 12.79 -18.35 28.42
N ALA A 306 13.66 -17.33 28.38
CA ALA A 306 14.58 -17.18 27.27
C ALA A 306 15.70 -18.22 27.39
N THR A 307 15.57 -19.30 26.63
CA THR A 307 16.59 -20.35 26.51
C THR A 307 17.68 -19.94 25.51
N PRO A 308 18.87 -20.57 25.54
CA PRO A 308 19.89 -20.33 24.54
C PRO A 308 19.36 -20.56 23.11
N ILE A 309 19.82 -19.74 22.17
CA ILE A 309 19.47 -19.84 20.75
C ILE A 309 20.75 -19.87 19.90
N THR A 310 20.68 -20.49 18.73
CA THR A 310 21.79 -20.58 17.78
C THR A 310 21.31 -20.17 16.40
N PHE A 311 22.11 -19.37 15.70
CA PHE A 311 21.88 -19.00 14.30
C PHE A 311 23.23 -18.77 13.60
N ASP A 312 23.37 -19.30 12.37
CA ASP A 312 24.67 -19.43 11.68
C ASP A 312 25.78 -19.97 12.62
N ALA A 313 26.82 -19.19 12.86
CA ALA A 313 27.95 -19.51 13.72
C ALA A 313 27.83 -18.92 15.13
N VAL A 314 26.68 -18.33 15.49
CA VAL A 314 26.47 -17.57 16.73
C VAL A 314 25.60 -18.35 17.69
N ASN A 315 26.05 -18.46 18.94
CA ASN A 315 25.27 -18.94 20.07
C ASN A 315 24.97 -17.77 21.01
N VAL A 316 23.72 -17.62 21.42
CA VAL A 316 23.27 -16.59 22.35
C VAL A 316 22.77 -17.24 23.62
N ARG A 317 23.28 -16.80 24.76
CA ARG A 317 22.80 -17.17 26.09
C ARG A 317 22.25 -15.94 26.80
N PHE A 318 21.17 -16.12 27.54
CA PHE A 318 20.57 -15.07 28.38
C PHE A 318 20.75 -15.42 29.85
N ASP A 319 21.11 -14.43 30.67
CA ASP A 319 21.35 -14.62 32.10
C ASP A 319 20.63 -13.54 32.92
N GLN A 320 20.05 -13.97 34.03
CA GLN A 320 19.39 -13.07 34.99
C GLN A 320 20.39 -12.14 35.69
N ASN A 321 21.60 -12.65 35.94
CA ASN A 321 22.59 -12.06 36.85
C ASN A 321 21.91 -11.66 38.19
N ASP A 322 22.28 -10.52 38.75
CA ASP A 322 21.67 -9.95 39.96
C ASP A 322 20.28 -9.33 39.71
N GLY A 323 19.71 -9.46 38.51
CA GLY A 323 18.42 -8.90 38.15
C GLY A 323 17.26 -9.56 38.90
N ASN A 324 16.18 -8.82 39.16
CA ASN A 324 15.04 -9.36 39.89
C ASN A 324 14.27 -10.45 39.12
N ASN A 325 14.18 -10.32 37.79
CA ASN A 325 13.45 -11.25 36.93
C ASN A 325 14.40 -11.84 35.88
N PRO A 326 14.28 -13.14 35.54
CA PRO A 326 15.02 -13.72 34.43
C PRO A 326 14.48 -13.21 33.08
N PRO A 327 15.33 -13.20 32.03
CA PRO A 327 14.88 -12.93 30.67
C PRO A 327 13.81 -13.91 30.20
N LYS A 328 12.79 -13.41 29.51
CA LYS A 328 11.70 -14.22 28.93
C LYS A 328 11.40 -13.77 27.51
N TYR A 329 11.04 -14.72 26.64
CA TYR A 329 10.38 -14.43 25.39
C TYR A 329 8.88 -14.21 25.66
N TYR A 330 8.32 -13.14 25.11
CA TYR A 330 6.89 -12.84 25.18
C TYR A 330 6.29 -12.89 23.80
N TRP A 331 5.26 -13.72 23.64
CA TRP A 331 4.44 -13.71 22.44
C TRP A 331 3.48 -12.50 22.46
N ASN A 332 3.15 -12.00 21.28
CA ASN A 332 2.17 -10.94 21.08
C ASN A 332 1.47 -11.12 19.72
N LYS A 333 0.22 -10.66 19.62
CA LYS A 333 -0.50 -10.62 18.33
C LYS A 333 0.19 -9.72 17.31
N THR A 334 0.77 -8.62 17.76
CA THR A 334 1.59 -7.72 16.94
C THR A 334 3.04 -8.20 16.93
N GLU A 335 3.55 -8.56 15.75
CA GLU A 335 4.86 -9.20 15.59
C GLU A 335 6.01 -8.32 16.08
N ALA A 336 5.94 -7.01 15.82
CA ALA A 336 6.92 -6.04 16.29
C ALA A 336 7.06 -5.98 17.83
N PHE A 337 6.17 -6.63 18.59
CA PHE A 337 6.23 -6.70 20.06
C PHE A 337 6.59 -8.09 20.59
N ARG A 338 6.68 -9.10 19.70
CA ARG A 338 7.23 -10.42 20.02
C ARG A 338 8.71 -10.27 20.28
N SER A 339 9.12 -10.44 21.53
CA SER A 339 10.46 -10.05 21.94
C SER A 339 10.98 -10.85 23.11
N VAL A 340 12.29 -11.09 23.12
CA VAL A 340 13.02 -11.43 24.34
C VAL A 340 13.18 -10.16 25.15
N ARG A 341 12.70 -10.17 26.39
CA ARG A 341 12.77 -9.03 27.30
C ARG A 341 13.87 -9.25 28.32
N MET A 342 14.84 -8.35 28.32
CA MET A 342 15.89 -8.24 29.33
C MET A 342 15.59 -7.06 30.26
N TYR A 343 15.51 -7.36 31.55
CA TYR A 343 15.27 -6.39 32.63
C TYR A 343 16.59 -5.79 33.14
N ALA A 344 16.49 -4.90 34.12
CA ALA A 344 17.66 -4.37 34.84
C ALA A 344 18.60 -5.51 35.28
N LYS A 345 19.91 -5.31 35.05
CA LYS A 345 21.02 -6.24 35.34
C LYS A 345 21.09 -7.51 34.49
N ASN A 346 20.06 -7.87 33.74
CA ASN A 346 20.13 -9.05 32.86
C ASN A 346 21.21 -8.87 31.78
N SER A 347 21.81 -9.97 31.34
CA SER A 347 22.76 -9.98 30.22
C SER A 347 22.39 -10.97 29.14
N MET A 348 22.94 -10.73 27.95
CA MET A 348 23.06 -11.70 26.89
C MET A 348 24.52 -11.85 26.48
N THR A 349 24.97 -13.07 26.26
CA THR A 349 26.32 -13.39 25.79
C THR A 349 26.23 -14.04 24.43
N LEU A 350 26.91 -13.47 23.45
CA LEU A 350 27.07 -14.02 22.12
C LEU A 350 28.45 -14.66 22.03
N SER A 351 28.52 -15.92 21.62
CA SER A 351 29.76 -16.58 21.26
C SER A 351 29.69 -17.08 19.82
N SER A 352 30.78 -16.94 19.07
CA SER A 352 30.83 -17.36 17.67
C SER A 352 32.15 -18.03 17.30
N SER A 353 32.09 -18.97 16.34
CA SER A 353 33.30 -19.55 15.76
C SER A 353 34.06 -18.55 14.87
N LYS A 354 33.37 -17.54 14.33
CA LYS A 354 33.91 -16.39 13.58
C LYS A 354 34.07 -15.18 14.50
N THR A 355 34.99 -14.27 14.18
CA THR A 355 35.15 -13.03 14.93
C THR A 355 33.99 -12.08 14.60
N ILE A 356 33.26 -11.60 15.60
CA ILE A 356 32.17 -10.65 15.46
C ILE A 356 32.75 -9.24 15.33
N ALA A 357 32.39 -8.51 14.28
CA ALA A 357 32.72 -7.10 14.10
C ALA A 357 31.63 -6.18 14.66
N LYS A 358 30.36 -6.52 14.39
CA LYS A 358 29.21 -5.66 14.69
C LYS A 358 27.98 -6.50 15.07
N ILE A 359 27.17 -5.98 15.99
CA ILE A 359 25.86 -6.52 16.35
C ILE A 359 24.82 -5.41 16.19
N VAL A 360 23.65 -5.75 15.65
CA VAL A 360 22.50 -4.86 15.54
C VAL A 360 21.31 -5.54 16.20
N LEU A 361 20.66 -4.86 17.12
CA LEU A 361 19.42 -5.30 17.76
C LEU A 361 18.28 -4.40 17.31
N THR A 362 17.21 -5.01 16.82
CA THR A 362 15.94 -4.33 16.62
C THR A 362 15.07 -4.58 17.83
N CYS A 363 14.56 -3.51 18.44
CA CYS A 363 13.82 -3.56 19.70
C CYS A 363 12.36 -3.13 19.53
N ALA A 364 11.49 -3.65 20.39
CA ALA A 364 10.07 -3.35 20.35
C ALA A 364 9.75 -1.91 20.81
N ALA A 365 8.87 -1.22 20.07
CA ALA A 365 8.31 0.09 20.44
C ALA A 365 6.77 0.07 20.34
N PRO A 366 6.03 -0.31 21.40
CA PRO A 366 4.57 -0.48 21.38
C PRO A 366 3.75 0.82 21.39
N GLY A 367 4.35 1.94 20.97
CA GLY A 367 3.69 3.25 20.92
C GLY A 367 3.63 3.98 22.27
N GLY A 368 3.07 5.20 22.25
CA GLY A 368 2.89 6.04 23.44
C GLY A 368 4.19 6.66 23.99
N GLY A 369 5.22 6.83 23.15
CA GLY A 369 6.50 7.43 23.54
C GLY A 369 7.40 6.53 24.40
N LYS A 370 7.07 5.24 24.55
CA LYS A 370 7.87 4.28 25.32
C LYS A 370 8.76 3.47 24.39
N ASN A 371 10.07 3.67 24.54
CA ASN A 371 11.10 2.95 23.81
C ASN A 371 11.71 1.87 24.70
N TYR A 372 11.90 0.66 24.16
CA TYR A 372 12.46 -0.47 24.92
C TYR A 372 13.79 -0.94 24.32
N ASN A 373 14.68 0.00 24.08
CA ASN A 373 16.05 -0.19 23.60
C ASN A 373 17.08 -0.24 24.75
N GLY A 374 16.63 -0.63 25.95
CA GLY A 374 17.46 -0.80 27.15
C GLY A 374 17.85 0.50 27.86
N ASN A 375 18.47 0.36 29.03
CA ASN A 375 18.91 1.45 29.91
C ASN A 375 20.06 2.28 29.30
N ALA A 376 20.16 3.54 29.70
CA ALA A 376 21.33 4.38 29.35
C ALA A 376 22.63 3.81 29.93
N GLU A 377 22.54 3.08 31.05
CA GLU A 377 23.66 2.45 31.77
C GLU A 377 24.13 1.14 31.14
N MET A 378 23.55 0.70 30.02
CA MET A 378 23.94 -0.52 29.31
C MET A 378 25.47 -0.62 29.12
N LYS A 379 25.99 -1.83 29.31
CA LYS A 379 27.43 -2.13 29.18
C LYS A 379 27.66 -3.28 28.22
N THR A 380 28.83 -3.28 27.61
CA THR A 380 29.32 -4.42 26.84
C THR A 380 30.76 -4.76 27.22
N THR A 381 31.14 -6.03 27.12
CA THR A 381 32.53 -6.47 27.34
C THR A 381 33.46 -6.14 26.17
N SER A 382 32.91 -5.92 24.97
CA SER A 382 33.67 -5.49 23.80
C SER A 382 32.80 -4.67 22.83
N GLY A 383 33.43 -3.72 22.14
CA GLY A 383 32.75 -2.80 21.24
C GLY A 383 32.12 -1.59 21.93
N THR A 384 31.37 -0.81 21.16
CA THR A 384 30.73 0.44 21.60
C THR A 384 29.25 0.39 21.31
N ILE A 385 28.43 0.68 22.33
CA ILE A 385 26.97 0.70 22.21
C ILE A 385 26.53 2.07 21.68
N SER A 386 25.70 2.08 20.65
CA SER A 386 24.96 3.24 20.17
C SER A 386 23.48 2.91 20.02
N LYS A 387 22.62 3.90 20.25
CA LYS A 387 21.17 3.78 20.07
C LYS A 387 20.76 4.77 19.00
N ALA A 388 20.06 4.28 17.99
CA ALA A 388 19.60 5.14 16.90
C ALA A 388 18.47 6.07 17.37
N SER A 389 18.29 7.17 16.65
CA SER A 389 17.23 8.15 16.89
C SER A 389 15.82 7.58 16.64
N ASP A 390 15.74 6.47 15.91
CA ASP A 390 14.51 5.68 15.73
C ASP A 390 13.99 5.06 17.04
N ASN A 391 14.84 5.01 18.07
CA ASN A 391 14.62 4.40 19.38
C ASN A 391 14.27 2.90 19.38
N VAL A 392 14.41 2.23 18.24
CA VAL A 392 14.23 0.79 18.09
C VAL A 392 15.55 0.08 17.85
N THR A 393 16.56 0.77 17.34
CA THR A 393 17.83 0.15 16.97
C THR A 393 18.91 0.37 18.01
N VAL A 394 19.55 -0.72 18.45
CA VAL A 394 20.78 -0.71 19.26
C VAL A 394 21.89 -1.35 18.46
N THR A 395 22.98 -0.63 18.25
CA THR A 395 24.17 -1.16 17.58
C THR A 395 25.30 -1.33 18.59
N ILE A 396 26.01 -2.45 18.50
CA ILE A 396 27.28 -2.67 19.17
C ILE A 396 28.32 -2.80 18.07
N ASP A 397 29.06 -1.72 17.86
CA ASP A 397 30.07 -1.63 16.81
C ASP A 397 31.48 -1.89 17.36
N ASN A 398 32.45 -2.15 16.49
CA ASN A 398 33.84 -2.40 16.85
C ASN A 398 34.03 -3.54 17.89
N VAL A 399 33.20 -4.58 17.82
CA VAL A 399 33.24 -5.72 18.76
C VAL A 399 34.57 -6.47 18.66
N ASN A 400 35.01 -6.79 17.45
CA ASN A 400 36.26 -7.48 17.11
C ASN A 400 36.64 -8.64 18.07
N SER A 401 35.65 -9.45 18.45
CA SER A 401 35.80 -10.54 19.42
C SER A 401 34.95 -11.75 19.02
N LYS A 402 35.36 -12.95 19.44
CA LYS A 402 34.55 -14.17 19.30
C LYS A 402 33.49 -14.31 20.39
N GLU A 403 33.61 -13.56 21.47
CA GLU A 403 32.65 -13.53 22.56
C GLU A 403 32.42 -12.10 23.02
N VAL A 404 31.15 -11.74 23.20
CA VAL A 404 30.75 -10.43 23.72
C VAL A 404 29.49 -10.58 24.58
N THR A 405 29.51 -9.93 25.74
CA THR A 405 28.37 -9.86 26.64
C THR A 405 27.81 -8.45 26.60
N ILE A 406 26.49 -8.34 26.53
CA ILE A 406 25.74 -7.09 26.61
C ILE A 406 24.84 -7.17 27.83
N THR A 407 24.99 -6.21 28.74
CA THR A 407 24.24 -6.16 30.00
C THR A 407 23.32 -4.96 29.97
N ASN A 408 22.02 -5.17 30.22
CA ASN A 408 21.04 -4.11 30.43
C ASN A 408 21.18 -3.53 31.85
N ASP A 409 22.36 -2.99 32.14
CA ASP A 409 22.74 -2.52 33.48
C ASP A 409 21.86 -1.35 33.91
N TYR A 410 21.65 -1.24 35.22
CA TYR A 410 20.87 -0.19 35.86
C TYR A 410 21.26 -0.14 37.33
N THR A 411 21.21 1.03 37.95
CA THR A 411 21.68 1.21 39.33
C THR A 411 20.92 0.31 40.32
N ALA A 412 19.62 0.10 40.10
CA ALA A 412 18.80 -0.83 40.88
C ALA A 412 18.57 -2.17 40.15
N ILE A 413 18.14 -3.20 40.88
CA ILE A 413 17.79 -4.53 40.32
C ILE A 413 16.38 -4.60 39.72
N SER A 414 15.63 -3.50 39.80
CA SER A 414 14.28 -3.34 39.26
C SER A 414 14.06 -1.89 38.80
N GLY A 415 13.08 -1.68 37.92
CA GLY A 415 12.89 -0.40 37.23
C GLY A 415 13.72 -0.30 35.95
N GLY A 416 13.94 0.94 35.49
CA GLY A 416 14.66 1.22 34.24
C GLY A 416 13.87 0.88 32.97
N VAL A 417 14.55 1.01 31.84
CA VAL A 417 14.07 0.67 30.49
C VAL A 417 14.51 -0.75 30.15
N GLN A 418 13.54 -1.58 29.79
CA GLN A 418 13.82 -2.94 29.31
C GLN A 418 14.49 -2.90 27.94
N LEU A 419 15.37 -3.86 27.66
CA LEU A 419 15.81 -4.17 26.31
C LEU A 419 14.90 -5.27 25.76
N ARG A 420 14.05 -4.95 24.78
CA ARG A 420 13.06 -5.88 24.21
C ARG A 420 13.45 -6.24 22.78
N ILE A 421 14.26 -7.28 22.64
CA ILE A 421 14.87 -7.68 21.36
C ILE A 421 13.84 -8.42 20.52
N VAL A 422 13.52 -7.89 19.33
CA VAL A 422 12.64 -8.48 18.32
C VAL A 422 13.47 -9.28 17.31
N SER A 423 14.59 -8.71 16.88
CA SER A 423 15.56 -9.38 16.01
C SER A 423 16.99 -8.96 16.32
N MET A 424 17.93 -9.77 15.87
CA MET A 424 19.36 -9.57 16.03
C MET A 424 20.06 -9.87 14.71
N GLY A 425 21.01 -9.01 14.34
CA GLY A 425 21.93 -9.18 13.22
C GLY A 425 23.38 -9.13 13.68
N VAL A 426 24.26 -9.89 13.03
CA VAL A 426 25.69 -10.00 13.32
C VAL A 426 26.48 -9.88 12.02
N SER A 427 27.47 -8.98 11.99
CA SER A 427 28.50 -8.94 10.95
C SER A 427 29.81 -9.48 11.50
N TYR A 428 30.52 -10.27 10.70
CA TYR A 428 31.82 -10.83 11.01
C TYR A 428 32.95 -9.88 10.58
N ALA A 429 34.08 -9.96 11.27
CA ALA A 429 35.30 -9.32 10.81
C ALA A 429 35.79 -10.02 9.54
N LYS A 430 36.26 -9.23 8.57
CA LYS A 430 36.82 -9.73 7.29
C LYS A 430 38.25 -10.22 7.45
#